data_AF-A0A822Y2I4-F1
#
_entry.id   AF-A0A822Y2I4-F1
#
_cell.length_a   1.000
_cell.length_b   1.000
_cell.length_c   1.000
_cell.angle_alpha   90.00
_cell.angle_beta   90.00
_cell.angle_gamma   90.00
#
_symmetry.space_group_name_H-M   'P 1'
#
loop_
_entity.id
_entity.type
_entity.pdbx_description
1 polymer ?
#
loop_
_entity_poly.entity_id
_entity_poly.type
_entity_poly.pdbx_seq_one_letter_code
_entity_poly.pdbx_strand_id
1 'polypeptide(L)'
;MDVIKTQQISSRPIEKVIVHPLVLLSIVDNYNRVARDTRKRVIGVLLGSSFKGTVDVTNSYAVPFEEDDKDPSIWFLDHNYHESMFSMFKRINGILL
;
A
#
# COMPACT_ATOMS: atom_id res chain seq x y z
N MET A 1 -6.07 -33.52 1.38
CA MET A 1 -5.45 -32.49 0.53
C MET A 1 -6.56 -31.56 0.11
N ASP A 2 -6.88 -30.61 0.98
CA ASP A 2 -7.97 -29.67 0.73
C ASP A 2 -7.45 -28.56 -0.16
N VAL A 3 -7.78 -28.68 -1.44
CA VAL A 3 -7.53 -27.67 -2.45
C VAL A 3 -8.44 -26.48 -2.12
N ILE A 4 -7.88 -25.45 -1.49
CA ILE A 4 -8.57 -24.17 -1.32
C ILE A 4 -8.91 -23.66 -2.72
N LYS A 5 -10.20 -23.61 -3.01
CA LYS A 5 -10.73 -22.96 -4.20
C LYS A 5 -10.36 -21.48 -4.12
N THR A 6 -9.37 -21.05 -4.90
CA THR A 6 -9.19 -19.64 -5.24
C THR A 6 -10.50 -19.18 -5.86
N GLN A 7 -11.32 -18.48 -5.08
CA GLN A 7 -12.46 -17.77 -5.63
C GLN A 7 -11.90 -16.80 -6.66
N GLN A 8 -12.20 -17.08 -7.92
CA GLN A 8 -11.94 -16.21 -9.05
C GLN A 8 -12.86 -15.00 -8.86
N ILE A 9 -12.40 -13.99 -8.12
CA ILE A 9 -13.07 -12.69 -8.02
C ILE A 9 -13.11 -12.18 -9.45
N SER A 10 -14.28 -12.16 -10.07
CA SER A 10 -14.48 -11.51 -11.36
C SER A 10 -14.01 -10.06 -11.19
N SER A 11 -12.83 -9.72 -11.73
CA SER A 11 -12.26 -8.39 -11.59
C SER A 11 -13.10 -7.43 -12.42
N ARG A 12 -14.19 -6.93 -11.83
CA ARG A 12 -14.88 -5.77 -12.37
C ARG A 12 -13.84 -4.65 -12.50
N PRO A 13 -13.84 -3.90 -13.61
CA PRO A 13 -12.93 -2.79 -13.77
C PRO A 13 -13.09 -1.83 -12.58
N ILE A 14 -11.98 -1.26 -12.12
CA ILE A 14 -12.03 -0.17 -11.14
C ILE A 14 -12.56 1.06 -11.89
N GLU A 15 -13.74 1.50 -11.51
CA GLU A 15 -14.43 2.67 -12.08
C GLU A 15 -14.12 3.93 -11.30
N LYS A 16 -13.91 3.80 -9.98
CA LYS A 16 -13.71 4.93 -9.07
C LYS A 16 -12.74 4.60 -7.96
N VAL A 17 -11.87 5.56 -7.63
CA VAL A 17 -11.00 5.51 -6.46
C VAL A 17 -11.32 6.70 -5.57
N ILE A 18 -11.62 6.43 -4.31
CA ILE A 18 -11.87 7.44 -3.28
C ILE A 18 -10.67 7.40 -2.33
N VAL A 19 -10.01 8.54 -2.16
CA VAL A 19 -8.84 8.66 -1.27
C VAL A 19 -9.23 9.53 -0.09
N HIS A 20 -9.15 8.96 1.11
CA HIS A 20 -9.43 9.71 2.34
C HIS A 20 -8.29 10.71 2.63
N PRO A 21 -8.56 11.94 3.09
CA PRO A 21 -7.53 12.95 3.31
C PRO A 21 -6.39 12.51 4.26
N LEU A 22 -6.70 11.62 5.21
CA LEU A 22 -5.71 11.04 6.11
C LEU A 22 -4.55 10.36 5.35
N VAL A 23 -4.86 9.68 4.24
CA VAL A 23 -3.86 9.00 3.40
C VAL A 23 -2.89 10.01 2.79
N LEU A 24 -3.42 11.13 2.28
CA LEU A 24 -2.58 12.20 1.70
C LEU A 24 -1.67 12.82 2.77
N LEU A 25 -2.21 13.07 3.97
CA LEU A 25 -1.42 13.59 5.08
C LEU A 25 -0.31 12.61 5.49
N SER A 26 -0.62 11.31 5.60
CA SER A 26 0.36 10.27 5.93
C SER A 26 1.47 10.16 4.89
N ILE A 27 1.14 10.24 3.60
CA ILE A 27 2.13 10.21 2.50
C ILE A 27 3.06 11.42 2.58
N VAL A 28 2.51 12.62 2.76
CA VAL A 28 3.29 13.87 2.83
C VAL A 28 4.17 13.90 4.08
N ASP A 29 3.65 13.48 5.23
CA ASP A 29 4.44 13.37 6.46
C ASP A 29 5.63 12.43 6.27
N ASN A 30 5.39 11.23 5.73
CA ASN A 30 6.48 10.28 5.51
C ASN A 30 7.53 10.80 4.52
N TYR A 31 7.11 11.44 3.42
CA TYR A 31 8.05 12.07 2.49
C TYR A 31 8.92 13.12 3.19
N ASN A 32 8.32 13.99 4.00
CA ASN A 32 9.03 15.04 4.74
C ASN A 32 10.00 14.48 5.80
N ARG A 33 9.75 13.28 6.31
CA ARG A 33 10.65 12.64 7.29
C ARG A 33 11.84 11.93 6.64
N VAL A 34 11.68 11.37 5.44
CA VAL A 34 12.67 10.45 4.84
C VAL A 34 13.42 11.08 3.66
N ALA A 35 12.72 11.82 2.81
CA ALA A 35 13.23 12.24 1.51
C ALA A 35 13.15 13.76 1.29
N ARG A 36 12.92 14.53 2.36
CA ARG A 36 12.86 15.99 2.29
C ARG A 36 14.15 16.54 1.68
N ASP A 37 14.00 17.47 0.76
CA ASP A 37 15.09 18.12 0.03
C ASP A 37 15.94 17.15 -0.83
N THR A 38 15.45 15.93 -1.07
CA THR A 38 16.03 14.96 -2.00
C THR A 38 15.14 14.78 -3.23
N ARG A 39 15.70 14.18 -4.30
CA ARG A 39 14.94 13.73 -5.47
C ARG A 39 14.53 12.26 -5.41
N LYS A 40 14.73 11.61 -4.25
CA LYS A 40 14.42 10.19 -4.08
C LYS A 40 12.91 9.97 -4.06
N ARG A 41 12.47 8.87 -4.67
CA ARG A 41 11.09 8.42 -4.60
C ARG A 41 10.83 7.71 -3.27
N VAL A 42 9.62 7.88 -2.76
CA VAL A 42 9.14 7.19 -1.56
C VAL A 42 7.98 6.29 -1.98
N ILE A 43 8.01 5.05 -1.53
CA ILE A 43 6.98 4.05 -1.83
C ILE A 43 6.27 3.62 -0.55
N GLY A 44 4.99 3.29 -0.69
CA GLY A 44 4.17 2.78 0.38
C GLY A 44 3.05 1.90 -0.13
N VAL A 45 2.31 1.34 0.82
CA VAL A 45 1.14 0.50 0.57
C VAL A 45 -0.12 1.25 0.93
N LEU A 46 -1.11 1.16 0.05
CA LEU A 46 -2.46 1.66 0.28
C LEU A 46 -3.32 0.55 0.87
N LEU A 47 -4.06 0.89 1.91
CA LEU A 47 -4.99 0.00 2.60
C LEU A 47 -6.41 0.56 2.48
N GLY A 48 -7.37 -0.34 2.32
CA GLY A 48 -8.74 0.04 2.02
C GLY A 48 -9.63 -1.14 1.71
N SER A 49 -10.82 -0.84 1.20
CA SER A 49 -11.78 -1.83 0.71
C SER A 49 -12.08 -1.59 -0.75
N SER A 50 -12.53 -2.64 -1.43
CA SER A 50 -13.00 -2.57 -2.81
C SER A 50 -14.38 -3.17 -2.88
N PHE A 51 -15.33 -2.43 -3.43
CA PHE A 51 -16.70 -2.86 -3.56
C PHE A 51 -17.31 -2.34 -4.87
N LYS A 52 -17.84 -3.27 -5.68
CA LYS A 52 -18.57 -2.97 -6.92
C LYS A 52 -17.86 -1.96 -7.85
N GLY A 53 -16.54 -2.11 -8.06
CA GLY A 53 -15.77 -1.23 -8.95
C GLY A 53 -15.34 0.11 -8.32
N THR A 54 -15.71 0.37 -7.07
CA THR A 54 -15.17 1.49 -6.29
C THR A 54 -14.14 0.98 -5.28
N VAL A 55 -12.98 1.65 -5.22
CA VAL A 55 -11.93 1.39 -4.24
C VAL A 55 -11.86 2.56 -3.26
N ASP A 56 -12.10 2.28 -1.98
CA ASP A 56 -12.01 3.24 -0.89
C ASP A 56 -10.67 3.07 -0.17
N VAL A 57 -9.78 4.03 -0.34
CA VAL A 57 -8.46 4.06 0.29
C VAL A 57 -8.56 4.84 1.59
N THR A 58 -8.52 4.11 2.71
CA THR A 58 -8.77 4.65 4.06
C THR A 58 -7.50 4.83 4.86
N ASN A 59 -6.44 4.07 4.55
CA ASN A 59 -5.18 4.12 5.28
C ASN A 59 -3.98 3.83 4.35
N SER A 60 -2.77 4.11 4.83
CA SER A 60 -1.53 3.86 4.11
C SER A 60 -0.35 3.77 5.05
N TYR A 61 0.70 3.04 4.66
CA TYR A 61 1.98 3.06 5.36
C TYR A 61 3.14 3.02 4.35
N ALA A 62 4.25 3.66 4.70
CA ALA A 62 5.46 3.62 3.88
C ALA A 62 6.21 2.30 4.05
N VAL A 63 6.93 1.87 3.03
CA VAL A 63 7.80 0.70 3.07
C VAL A 63 9.23 1.15 2.77
N PRO A 64 10.24 0.67 3.52
CA PRO A 64 11.63 0.95 3.19
C PRO A 64 11.92 0.56 1.74
N PHE A 65 12.35 1.56 0.97
CA PHE A 65 12.58 1.47 -0.46
C PHE A 65 13.84 2.26 -0.81
N GLU A 66 14.71 1.66 -1.62
CA GLU A 66 15.87 2.31 -2.19
C GLU A 66 15.97 1.96 -3.68
N GLU A 67 16.45 2.89 -4.48
CA GLU A 67 16.71 2.70 -5.90
C GLU A 67 18.08 3.26 -6.24
N ASP A 68 18.72 2.69 -7.26
CA ASP A 68 19.99 3.24 -7.75
C ASP A 68 19.75 4.56 -8.49
N ASP A 69 20.53 5.60 -8.15
CA ASP A 69 20.38 6.94 -8.73
C ASP A 69 20.71 6.98 -10.24
N LYS A 70 21.44 6.01 -10.77
CA LYS A 70 21.85 5.92 -12.18
C LYS A 70 20.96 5.00 -13.01
N ASP A 71 20.49 3.90 -12.41
CA ASP A 71 19.60 2.93 -13.05
C ASP A 71 18.37 2.62 -12.17
N PRO A 72 17.22 3.30 -12.39
CA PRO A 72 16.00 3.08 -11.62
C PRO A 72 15.36 1.69 -11.78
N SER A 73 15.87 0.84 -12.69
CA SER A 73 15.43 -0.56 -12.79
C SER A 73 15.99 -1.42 -11.65
N ILE A 74 17.08 -0.97 -11.02
CA ILE A 74 17.69 -1.60 -9.85
C ILE A 74 17.09 -0.95 -8.61
N TRP A 75 16.23 -1.69 -7.92
CA TRP A 75 15.58 -1.23 -6.72
C TRP A 75 15.46 -2.33 -5.67
N PHE A 76 15.35 -1.92 -4.42
CA PHE A 76 15.15 -2.76 -3.26
C PHE A 76 13.90 -2.31 -2.51
N LEU A 77 13.10 -3.29 -2.08
CA LEU A 77 11.92 -3.09 -1.25
C LEU A 77 11.96 -4.11 -0.10
N ASP A 78 11.79 -3.64 1.13
CA ASP A 78 11.76 -4.53 2.30
C ASP A 78 10.42 -5.29 2.40
N HIS A 79 10.42 -6.53 1.90
CA HIS A 79 9.25 -7.42 1.92
C HIS A 79 8.91 -7.90 3.34
N ASN A 80 9.90 -8.09 4.21
CA ASN A 80 9.68 -8.55 5.59
C ASN A 80 8.97 -7.46 6.40
N TYR A 81 9.36 -6.20 6.19
CA TYR A 81 8.67 -5.06 6.77
C TYR A 81 7.22 -4.98 6.28
N HIS A 82 7.01 -5.15 4.97
CA HIS A 82 5.67 -5.15 4.38
C HIS A 82 4.76 -6.22 5.01
N GLU A 83 5.20 -7.48 5.09
CA GLU A 83 4.43 -8.58 5.66
C GLU A 83 4.08 -8.34 7.13
N SER A 84 5.06 -7.87 7.91
CA SER A 84 4.88 -7.57 9.33
C SER A 84 3.86 -6.46 9.55
N MET A 85 3.99 -5.34 8.82
CA MET A 85 3.04 -4.22 8.90
C MET A 85 1.64 -4.62 8.44
N PHE A 86 1.54 -5.35 7.33
CA PHE A 86 0.26 -5.80 6.81
C PHE A 86 -0.47 -6.72 7.80
N SER A 87 0.26 -7.64 8.43
CA SER A 87 -0.26 -8.51 9.49
C SER A 87 -0.76 -7.69 10.69
N MET A 88 -0.02 -6.67 11.11
CA MET A 88 -0.44 -5.76 12.18
C MET A 88 -1.73 -5.00 11.83
N PHE A 89 -1.80 -4.40 10.64
CA PHE A 89 -3.00 -3.69 10.19
C PHE A 89 -4.21 -4.62 10.06
N LYS A 90 -4.03 -5.87 9.60
CA LYS A 90 -5.10 -6.87 9.58
C LYS A 90 -5.63 -7.19 10.97
N ARG A 91 -4.74 -7.32 11.97
CA ARG A 91 -5.14 -7.61 13.36
C ARG A 91 -5.88 -6.43 13.99
N ILE A 92 -5.42 -5.20 13.74
CA ILE A 92 -6.02 -3.98 14.29
C ILE A 92 -7.39 -3.71 13.64
N ASN A 93 -7.48 -3.87 12.32
CA ASN A 93 -8.71 -3.62 11.56
C ASN A 93 -9.63 -4.85 11.48
N GLY A 94 -9.45 -5.84 12.35
CA GLY A 94 -10.17 -7.12 12.37
C GLY A 94 -11.70 -7.06 12.59
N ILE A 95 -12.33 -5.91 12.32
CA ILE A 95 -13.76 -5.66 12.44
C ILE A 95 -14.47 -5.37 11.10
N LEU A 96 -13.77 -5.25 9.96
CA LEU A 96 -14.43 -5.29 8.64
C LEU A 96 -13.53 -5.93 7.58
N LEU A 97 -13.64 -7.24 7.40
CA LEU A 97 -13.51 -7.89 6.09
C LEU A 97 -14.91 -8.31 5.63
#